data_AF-A0A7C3NF81-F1
#
_entry.id   AF-A0A7C3NF81-F1
#
_cell.length_a   1.000
_cell.length_b   1.000
_cell.length_c   1.000
_cell.angle_alpha   90.00
_cell.angle_beta   90.00
_cell.angle_gamma   90.00
#
_symmetry.space_group_name_H-M   'P 1'
#
loop_
_entity.id
_entity.type
_entity.pdbx_description
1 polymer ?
#
loop_
_entity_poly.entity_id
_entity_poly.type
_entity_poly.pdbx_seq_one_letter_code
_entity_poly.pdbx_strand_id
1 'polypeptide(L)'
;MAKFIASLVEYMLAARHAQLPAEVRQKGKSHLLDSLAAVVSGSTLKPGKLGLQHVREQGGKEECTVLGSNFRTTAIMAAFANGMSGHADETDDSNSQLHPGCAIVPAALALGERENSSGEALLRAVILGYDIGFRFHQAFAPRSTSFGATFGSAAAASTLAQLDARQLCYAISYAAQQASGSRAWVGDDDHIEKAFDYAGMPARNGVTAALLVKSGFTGNRDVLEGDQGIIKTYAPCDPAKLVAELGQRFTITSCLIKKYPVGSPMMETVDATLALLAKQTIAPEQIDRVIVRIPSSGARTVNNRHMPDVNVQFMVASILQGGKLTFDMAHDYERFRDPRVLALKEKVQLVGDETMERSGPRFQGLVEVIFKDGKTLREHVIDCRGRPENPMSPEEVEKKAAWLLEPVLGKRNSDQVIESVRRIESVASARDLTRLMTLA
;
A
#
# COMPACT_ATOMS: atom_id res chain seq x y z
N MET A 1 2.50 35.11 7.29
CA MET A 1 2.20 33.98 6.40
C MET A 1 2.87 32.75 6.99
N ALA A 2 2.12 31.66 7.24
CA ALA A 2 2.72 30.45 7.81
C ALA A 2 3.80 29.91 6.87
N LYS A 3 5.00 29.64 7.39
CA LYS A 3 6.08 29.01 6.61
C LYS A 3 5.89 27.50 6.69
N PHE A 4 5.04 26.93 5.84
CA PHE A 4 4.71 25.50 5.84
C PHE A 4 5.98 24.64 5.78
N ILE A 5 6.95 24.99 4.94
CA ILE A 5 8.22 24.26 4.87
C ILE A 5 8.97 24.29 6.20
N ALA A 6 9.03 25.44 6.87
CA ALA A 6 9.75 25.54 8.14
C ALA A 6 9.15 24.62 9.20
N SER A 7 7.82 24.59 9.34
CA SER A 7 7.13 23.71 10.28
C SER A 7 7.31 22.23 9.94
N LEU A 8 7.27 21.86 8.66
CA LEU A 8 7.52 20.49 8.21
C LEU A 8 8.95 20.05 8.52
N VAL A 9 9.94 20.90 8.24
CA VAL A 9 11.36 20.63 8.51
C VAL A 9 11.62 20.48 10.00
N GLU A 10 11.07 21.36 10.83
CA GLU A 10 11.18 21.27 12.29
C GLU A 10 10.61 19.94 12.80
N TYR A 11 9.42 19.56 12.32
CA TYR A 11 8.80 18.29 12.68
C TYR A 11 9.64 17.08 12.23
N MET A 12 10.14 17.07 10.98
CA MET A 12 10.96 15.98 10.46
C MET A 12 12.27 15.79 11.25
N LEU A 13 12.88 16.88 11.72
CA LEU A 13 14.06 16.82 12.60
C LEU A 13 13.70 16.27 13.97
N ALA A 14 12.61 16.76 14.58
CA ALA A 14 12.16 16.32 15.89
C ALA A 14 11.75 14.83 15.91
N ALA A 15 11.10 14.34 14.84
CA ALA A 15 10.60 12.96 14.74
C ALA A 15 11.71 11.88 14.83
N ARG A 16 12.97 12.25 14.56
CA ARG A 16 14.14 11.35 14.73
C ARG A 16 14.31 10.87 16.16
N HIS A 17 13.94 11.70 17.13
CA HIS A 17 14.24 11.48 18.55
C HIS A 17 12.99 11.56 19.44
N ALA A 18 11.90 12.16 18.96
CA ALA A 18 10.67 12.32 19.71
C ALA A 18 10.14 10.98 20.24
N GLN A 19 9.63 10.95 21.46
CA GLN A 19 9.03 9.75 22.01
C GLN A 19 7.77 9.39 21.23
N LEU A 20 7.71 8.15 20.71
CA LEU A 20 6.54 7.66 20.00
C LEU A 20 5.53 7.09 21.01
N PRO A 21 4.23 7.48 20.91
CA PRO A 21 3.17 6.78 21.63
C PRO A 21 3.21 5.27 21.33
N ALA A 22 2.89 4.45 22.34
CA ALA A 22 2.98 2.99 22.21
C ALA A 22 2.12 2.44 21.06
N GLU A 23 0.91 2.97 20.90
CA GLU A 23 0.00 2.61 19.80
C GLU A 23 0.60 2.93 18.42
N VAL A 24 1.18 4.13 18.26
CA VAL A 24 1.81 4.56 17.01
C VAL A 24 2.98 3.65 16.65
N ARG A 25 3.80 3.29 17.65
CA ARG A 25 4.91 2.35 17.47
C ARG A 25 4.41 0.96 17.06
N GLN A 26 3.37 0.45 17.72
CA GLN A 26 2.78 -0.85 17.37
C GLN A 26 2.18 -0.86 15.97
N LYS A 27 1.44 0.19 15.59
CA LYS A 27 0.91 0.36 14.23
C LYS A 27 2.03 0.44 13.20
N GLY A 28 3.10 1.19 13.48
CA GLY A 28 4.28 1.24 12.62
C GLY A 28 4.88 -0.14 12.35
N LYS A 29 4.93 -1.02 13.36
CA LYS A 29 5.44 -2.39 13.20
C LYS A 29 4.51 -3.24 12.35
N SER A 30 3.19 -3.14 12.57
CA SER A 30 2.20 -3.84 11.75
C SER A 30 2.26 -3.41 10.28
N HIS A 31 2.31 -2.11 9.99
CA HIS A 31 2.37 -1.59 8.62
C HIS A 31 3.72 -1.88 7.94
N LEU A 32 4.83 -1.85 8.68
CA LEU A 32 6.13 -2.28 8.18
C LEU A 32 6.10 -3.76 7.78
N LEU A 33 5.62 -4.64 8.66
CA LEU A 33 5.53 -6.07 8.38
C LEU A 33 4.63 -6.35 7.17
N ASP A 34 3.46 -5.71 7.14
CA ASP A 34 2.49 -5.82 6.05
C ASP A 34 3.08 -5.43 4.69
N SER A 35 3.75 -4.28 4.65
CA SER A 35 4.38 -3.78 3.43
C SER A 35 5.51 -4.67 2.94
N LEU A 36 6.35 -5.19 3.86
CA LEU A 36 7.41 -6.13 3.50
C LEU A 36 6.84 -7.43 2.92
N ALA A 37 5.75 -7.94 3.51
CA ALA A 37 5.05 -9.11 3.01
C ALA A 37 4.51 -8.88 1.59
N ALA A 38 3.83 -7.75 1.36
CA ALA A 38 3.30 -7.37 0.05
C ALA A 38 4.40 -7.23 -1.03
N VAL A 39 5.56 -6.66 -0.68
CA VAL A 39 6.70 -6.57 -1.61
C VAL A 39 7.19 -7.97 -2.01
N VAL A 40 7.30 -8.89 -1.05
CA VAL A 40 7.80 -10.24 -1.30
C VAL A 40 6.79 -11.07 -2.11
N SER A 41 5.51 -11.09 -1.75
CA SER A 41 4.47 -11.79 -2.52
C SER A 41 4.32 -11.21 -3.92
N GLY A 42 4.25 -9.88 -4.02
CA GLY A 42 4.12 -9.15 -5.28
C GLY A 42 5.31 -9.28 -6.22
N SER A 43 6.50 -9.64 -5.72
CA SER A 43 7.69 -9.93 -6.55
C SER A 43 7.45 -11.08 -7.55
N THR A 44 6.49 -11.96 -7.25
CA THR A 44 6.12 -13.10 -8.10
C THR A 44 5.10 -12.74 -9.18
N LEU A 45 4.47 -11.57 -9.09
CA LEU A 45 3.44 -11.11 -10.02
C LEU A 45 4.03 -10.27 -11.17
N LYS A 46 3.23 -10.03 -12.21
CA LYS A 46 3.66 -9.36 -13.45
C LYS A 46 4.28 -7.98 -13.19
N PRO A 47 3.71 -7.07 -12.37
CA PRO A 47 4.34 -5.78 -12.08
C PRO A 47 5.72 -5.92 -11.40
N GLY A 48 5.85 -6.79 -10.39
CA GLY A 48 7.11 -7.03 -9.69
C GLY A 48 8.19 -7.62 -10.59
N LYS A 49 7.83 -8.61 -11.42
CA LYS A 49 8.72 -9.22 -12.44
C LYS A 49 9.23 -8.20 -13.46
N LEU A 50 8.35 -7.35 -13.98
CA LEU A 50 8.73 -6.29 -14.92
C LEU A 50 9.62 -5.24 -14.25
N GLY A 51 9.33 -4.88 -13.01
CA GLY A 51 10.18 -4.00 -12.20
C GLY A 51 11.60 -4.56 -12.02
N LEU A 52 11.71 -5.84 -11.64
CA LEU A 52 12.99 -6.54 -11.49
C LEU A 52 13.75 -6.63 -12.83
N GLN A 53 13.06 -6.96 -13.93
CA GLN A 53 13.66 -7.01 -15.25
C GLN A 53 14.24 -5.64 -15.64
N HIS A 54 13.46 -4.57 -15.50
CA HIS A 54 13.89 -3.22 -15.84
C HIS A 54 15.16 -2.82 -15.09
N VAL A 55 15.25 -3.08 -13.78
CA VAL A 55 16.41 -2.68 -12.98
C VAL A 55 17.66 -3.52 -13.23
N ARG A 56 17.52 -4.78 -13.67
CA ARG A 56 18.67 -5.62 -14.08
C ARG A 56 19.41 -5.03 -15.29
N GLU A 57 18.71 -4.31 -16.14
CA GLU A 57 19.26 -3.70 -17.35
C GLU A 57 19.97 -2.35 -17.08
N GLN A 58 19.79 -1.73 -15.90
CA GLN A 58 20.34 -0.39 -15.60
C GLN A 58 21.80 -0.40 -15.10
N GLY A 59 22.27 -1.52 -14.54
CA GLY A 59 23.59 -1.62 -13.89
C GLY A 59 23.73 -0.74 -12.63
N GLY A 60 24.98 -0.39 -12.28
CA GLY A 60 25.31 0.47 -11.14
C GLY A 60 25.86 -0.27 -9.92
N LYS A 61 26.08 0.46 -8.83
CA LYS A 61 26.67 -0.09 -7.59
C LYS A 61 25.64 -0.92 -6.82
N GLU A 62 26.03 -2.11 -6.39
CA GLU A 62 25.21 -3.03 -5.57
C GLU A 62 25.12 -2.56 -4.10
N GLU A 63 24.22 -1.61 -3.84
CA GLU A 63 24.02 -1.02 -2.52
C GLU A 63 22.89 -1.67 -1.74
N CYS A 64 21.80 -2.01 -2.44
CA CYS A 64 20.52 -2.39 -1.84
C CYS A 64 19.91 -3.61 -2.52
N THR A 65 19.08 -4.33 -1.76
CA THR A 65 18.45 -5.59 -2.15
C THR A 65 17.12 -5.35 -2.85
N VAL A 66 16.88 -6.09 -3.95
CA VAL A 66 15.53 -6.27 -4.51
C VAL A 66 14.91 -7.49 -3.84
N LEU A 67 13.92 -7.26 -2.98
CA LEU A 67 13.31 -8.30 -2.15
C LEU A 67 12.59 -9.35 -3.00
N GLY A 68 12.52 -10.59 -2.51
CA GLY A 68 11.96 -11.71 -3.27
C GLY A 68 12.82 -12.11 -4.48
N SER A 69 14.08 -11.68 -4.52
CA SER A 69 15.04 -12.04 -5.57
C SER A 69 16.45 -12.24 -5.00
N ASN A 70 17.39 -12.66 -5.84
CA ASN A 70 18.81 -12.72 -5.54
C ASN A 70 19.60 -11.52 -6.10
N PHE A 71 18.91 -10.42 -6.43
CA PHE A 71 19.49 -9.28 -7.12
C PHE A 71 19.71 -8.08 -6.20
N ARG A 72 20.85 -7.40 -6.37
CA ARG A 72 21.19 -6.15 -5.69
C ARG A 72 21.52 -5.08 -6.73
N THR A 73 21.20 -3.83 -6.42
CA THR A 73 21.39 -2.69 -7.31
C THR A 73 21.55 -1.41 -6.49
N THR A 74 21.56 -0.24 -7.15
CA THR A 74 21.62 1.06 -6.49
C THR A 74 20.41 1.27 -5.57
N ALA A 75 20.54 2.12 -4.56
CA ALA A 75 19.42 2.41 -3.65
C ALA A 75 18.16 2.92 -4.39
N ILE A 76 18.33 3.73 -5.44
CA ILE A 76 17.23 4.29 -6.24
C ILE A 76 16.49 3.18 -6.97
N MET A 77 17.22 2.26 -7.62
CA MET A 77 16.62 1.17 -8.40
C MET A 77 16.03 0.08 -7.50
N ALA A 78 16.64 -0.20 -6.34
CA ALA A 78 16.06 -1.13 -5.38
C ALA A 78 14.73 -0.61 -4.82
N ALA A 79 14.64 0.68 -4.48
CA ALA A 79 13.39 1.31 -4.07
C ALA A 79 12.31 1.23 -5.17
N PHE A 80 12.69 1.46 -6.43
CA PHE A 80 11.80 1.32 -7.58
C PHE A 80 11.23 -0.11 -7.70
N ALA A 81 12.10 -1.13 -7.79
CA ALA A 81 11.67 -2.51 -8.01
C ALA A 81 10.87 -3.07 -6.83
N ASN A 82 11.27 -2.74 -5.60
CA ASN A 82 10.52 -3.11 -4.40
C ASN A 82 9.17 -2.38 -4.36
N GLY A 83 9.09 -1.12 -4.79
CA GLY A 83 7.82 -0.41 -4.92
C GLY A 83 6.89 -1.04 -5.94
N MET A 84 7.39 -1.35 -7.15
CA MET A 84 6.62 -2.07 -8.18
C MET A 84 6.03 -3.38 -7.65
N SER A 85 6.80 -4.10 -6.83
CA SER A 85 6.35 -5.35 -6.22
C SER A 85 5.34 -5.10 -5.10
N GLY A 86 5.54 -4.08 -4.26
CA GLY A 86 4.71 -3.80 -3.09
C GLY A 86 3.26 -3.45 -3.37
N HIS A 87 2.92 -2.99 -4.58
CA HIS A 87 1.52 -2.73 -4.99
C HIS A 87 0.96 -3.80 -5.94
N ALA A 88 1.74 -4.84 -6.26
CA ALA A 88 1.41 -5.74 -7.36
C ALA A 88 0.23 -6.68 -7.08
N ASP A 89 -0.08 -6.95 -5.80
CA ASP A 89 -1.01 -8.00 -5.37
C ASP A 89 -2.25 -7.46 -4.65
N GLU A 90 -2.46 -6.14 -4.66
CA GLU A 90 -3.58 -5.49 -3.97
C GLU A 90 -3.67 -5.81 -2.46
N THR A 91 -2.61 -6.28 -1.80
CA THR A 91 -2.62 -6.56 -0.35
C THR A 91 -2.13 -5.39 0.51
N ASP A 92 -1.51 -4.40 -0.13
CA ASP A 92 -0.92 -3.24 0.52
C ASP A 92 -1.92 -2.42 1.35
N ASP A 93 -1.40 -1.77 2.38
CA ASP A 93 -2.17 -0.88 3.23
C ASP A 93 -2.71 0.34 2.48
N SER A 94 -3.74 0.97 3.06
CA SER A 94 -4.39 2.11 2.42
C SER A 94 -4.95 3.10 3.42
N ASN A 95 -5.04 4.36 3.02
CA ASN A 95 -5.79 5.37 3.74
C ASN A 95 -6.51 6.26 2.71
N SER A 96 -7.82 6.10 2.58
CA SER A 96 -8.61 6.72 1.52
C SER A 96 -8.10 6.33 0.12
N GLN A 97 -7.53 7.27 -0.65
CA GLN A 97 -6.98 7.04 -1.99
C GLN A 97 -5.45 6.97 -1.99
N LEU A 98 -4.80 6.96 -0.82
CA LEU A 98 -3.36 6.80 -0.68
C LEU A 98 -3.02 5.35 -0.33
N HIS A 99 -1.94 4.85 -0.92
CA HIS A 99 -1.32 3.56 -0.61
C HIS A 99 0.10 3.83 -0.09
N PRO A 100 0.27 4.09 1.21
CA PRO A 100 1.52 4.63 1.73
C PRO A 100 2.64 3.57 1.80
N GLY A 101 2.32 2.35 2.24
CA GLY A 101 3.32 1.34 2.58
C GLY A 101 4.13 0.86 1.39
N CYS A 102 3.46 0.63 0.26
CA CYS A 102 4.09 0.15 -0.97
C CYS A 102 5.11 1.14 -1.57
N ALA A 103 5.10 2.42 -1.20
CA ALA A 103 6.12 3.40 -1.60
C ALA A 103 7.11 3.73 -0.49
N ILE A 104 6.59 4.06 0.69
CA ILE A 104 7.36 4.62 1.80
C ILE A 104 8.28 3.57 2.41
N VAL A 105 7.80 2.32 2.58
CA VAL A 105 8.61 1.25 3.16
C VAL A 105 9.78 0.88 2.23
N PRO A 106 9.59 0.67 0.91
CA PRO A 106 10.70 0.49 -0.02
C PRO A 106 11.74 1.62 -0.02
N ALA A 107 11.30 2.88 0.02
CA ALA A 107 12.21 4.02 0.09
C ALA A 107 13.01 4.06 1.40
N ALA A 108 12.33 3.83 2.53
CA ALA A 108 12.97 3.76 3.84
C ALA A 108 13.95 2.59 3.93
N LEU A 109 13.57 1.42 3.42
CA LEU A 109 14.41 0.22 3.46
C LEU A 109 15.67 0.38 2.60
N ALA A 110 15.55 0.98 1.41
CA ALA A 110 16.70 1.24 0.54
C ALA A 110 17.74 2.15 1.23
N LEU A 111 17.33 3.29 1.79
CA LEU A 111 18.28 4.14 2.54
C LEU A 111 18.74 3.47 3.84
N GLY A 112 17.87 2.75 4.52
CA GLY A 112 18.22 2.02 5.73
C GLY A 112 19.31 0.98 5.49
N GLU A 113 19.21 0.20 4.42
CA GLU A 113 20.22 -0.79 4.04
C GLU A 113 21.53 -0.13 3.62
N ARG A 114 21.45 0.90 2.76
CA ARG A 114 22.62 1.63 2.26
C ARG A 114 23.40 2.27 3.41
N GLU A 115 22.73 3.01 4.27
CA GLU A 115 23.32 3.75 5.39
C GLU A 115 23.56 2.87 6.64
N ASN A 116 23.17 1.59 6.59
CA ASN A 116 23.28 0.64 7.71
C ASN A 116 22.53 1.11 8.98
N SER A 117 21.35 1.69 8.80
CA SER A 117 20.53 2.21 9.89
C SER A 117 20.02 1.10 10.80
N SER A 118 19.80 1.41 12.09
CA SER A 118 19.13 0.50 13.01
C SER A 118 17.65 0.32 12.65
N GLY A 119 17.04 -0.76 13.15
CA GLY A 119 15.62 -1.01 12.99
C GLY A 119 14.75 0.04 13.69
N GLU A 120 15.20 0.62 14.81
CA GLU A 120 14.49 1.76 15.43
C GLU A 120 14.46 2.97 14.50
N ALA A 121 15.60 3.32 13.89
CA ALA A 121 15.67 4.44 12.94
C ALA A 121 14.79 4.17 11.71
N LEU A 122 14.78 2.93 11.20
CA LEU A 122 13.90 2.50 10.11
C LEU A 122 12.42 2.67 10.47
N LEU A 123 11.99 2.16 11.62
CA LEU A 123 10.60 2.27 12.08
C LEU A 123 10.14 3.73 12.21
N ARG A 124 10.98 4.59 12.80
CA ARG A 124 10.70 6.02 12.94
C ARG A 124 10.58 6.72 11.58
N ALA A 125 11.47 6.39 10.64
CA ALA A 125 11.44 6.95 9.28
C ALA A 125 10.16 6.54 8.53
N VAL A 126 9.71 5.29 8.68
CA VAL A 126 8.45 4.82 8.12
C VAL A 126 7.27 5.58 8.71
N ILE A 127 7.17 5.70 10.04
CA ILE A 127 6.08 6.44 10.71
C ILE A 127 6.05 7.91 10.25
N LEU A 128 7.21 8.56 10.19
CA LEU A 128 7.31 9.94 9.68
C LEU A 128 6.88 10.04 8.22
N GLY A 129 7.29 9.08 7.38
CA GLY A 129 6.89 9.03 5.98
C GLY A 129 5.38 8.92 5.81
N TYR A 130 4.70 8.09 6.60
CA TYR A 130 3.24 7.98 6.58
C TYR A 130 2.57 9.30 6.98
N ASP A 131 3.09 9.94 8.02
CA ASP A 131 2.52 11.20 8.51
C ASP A 131 2.65 12.31 7.48
N ILE A 132 3.85 12.53 6.93
CA ILE A 132 4.08 13.50 5.86
C ILE A 132 3.27 13.15 4.61
N GLY A 133 3.32 11.90 4.16
CA GLY A 133 2.65 11.48 2.94
C GLY A 133 1.14 11.69 2.98
N PHE A 134 0.51 11.35 4.11
CA PHE A 134 -0.92 11.56 4.28
C PHE A 134 -1.29 13.05 4.29
N ARG A 135 -0.49 13.91 4.95
CA ARG A 135 -0.73 15.35 5.00
C ARG A 135 -0.67 15.99 3.61
N PHE A 136 0.31 15.61 2.80
CA PHE A 136 0.40 16.03 1.42
C PHE A 136 -0.75 15.48 0.57
N HIS A 137 -1.14 14.23 0.78
CA HIS A 137 -2.32 13.68 0.11
C HIS A 137 -3.58 14.49 0.45
N GLN A 138 -3.88 14.75 1.72
CA GLN A 138 -5.10 15.48 2.07
C GLN A 138 -5.10 16.94 1.65
N ALA A 139 -3.92 17.58 1.56
CA ALA A 139 -3.79 18.96 1.11
C ALA A 139 -4.04 19.09 -0.40
N PHE A 140 -3.58 18.13 -1.21
CA PHE A 140 -3.58 18.22 -2.67
C PHE A 140 -4.56 17.25 -3.38
N ALA A 141 -5.18 16.31 -2.66
CA ALA A 141 -6.20 15.42 -3.23
C ALA A 141 -7.43 16.21 -3.72
N PRO A 142 -8.10 15.76 -4.81
CA PRO A 142 -7.83 14.53 -5.58
C PRO A 142 -6.79 14.70 -6.70
N ARG A 143 -6.13 15.86 -6.81
CA ARG A 143 -5.39 16.28 -8.02
C ARG A 143 -4.13 15.47 -8.32
N SER A 144 -3.60 14.76 -7.33
CA SER A 144 -2.51 13.82 -7.53
C SER A 144 -2.64 12.59 -6.65
N THR A 145 -2.48 11.42 -7.27
CA THR A 145 -2.32 10.12 -6.62
C THR A 145 -0.90 9.91 -6.07
N SER A 146 0.12 10.52 -6.69
CA SER A 146 1.52 10.27 -6.35
C SER A 146 2.14 11.27 -5.36
N PHE A 147 1.48 12.40 -5.05
CA PHE A 147 2.00 13.41 -4.10
C PHE A 147 2.26 12.79 -2.72
N GLY A 148 1.24 12.18 -2.10
CA GLY A 148 1.40 11.64 -0.76
C GLY A 148 2.52 10.61 -0.66
N ALA A 149 2.55 9.66 -1.60
CA ALA A 149 3.58 8.65 -1.66
C ALA A 149 4.99 9.25 -1.90
N THR A 150 5.11 10.23 -2.80
CA THR A 150 6.41 10.88 -3.14
C THR A 150 6.96 11.67 -1.94
N PHE A 151 6.14 12.52 -1.32
CA PHE A 151 6.58 13.33 -0.18
C PHE A 151 6.83 12.47 1.07
N GLY A 152 6.03 11.44 1.30
CA GLY A 152 6.26 10.46 2.37
C GLY A 152 7.57 9.70 2.18
N SER A 153 7.81 9.21 0.96
CA SER A 153 9.05 8.49 0.61
C SER A 153 10.28 9.40 0.75
N ALA A 154 10.18 10.65 0.29
CA ALA A 154 11.25 11.64 0.46
C ALA A 154 11.51 11.95 1.93
N ALA A 155 10.48 12.05 2.77
CA ALA A 155 10.64 12.30 4.21
C ALA A 155 11.34 11.14 4.92
N ALA A 156 10.93 9.90 4.63
CA ALA A 156 11.54 8.70 5.20
C ALA A 156 13.01 8.56 4.76
N ALA A 157 13.26 8.65 3.45
CA ALA A 157 14.61 8.55 2.88
C ALA A 157 15.54 9.65 3.39
N SER A 158 15.09 10.90 3.40
CA SER A 158 15.89 12.06 3.86
C SER A 158 16.26 11.98 5.33
N THR A 159 15.38 11.40 6.14
CA THR A 159 15.61 11.19 7.57
C THR A 159 16.70 10.15 7.81
N LEU A 160 16.65 9.03 7.10
CA LEU A 160 17.70 8.00 7.17
C LEU A 160 19.02 8.45 6.54
N ALA A 161 18.96 9.32 5.53
CA ALA A 161 20.12 9.98 4.94
C ALA A 161 20.75 11.04 5.86
N GLN A 162 20.14 11.32 7.02
CA GLN A 162 20.58 12.29 8.03
C GLN A 162 20.71 13.74 7.52
N LEU A 163 19.84 14.15 6.60
CA LEU A 163 19.86 15.51 6.06
C LEU A 163 19.65 16.58 7.15
N ASP A 164 20.35 17.71 7.07
CA ASP A 164 20.16 18.86 7.96
C ASP A 164 18.89 19.68 7.61
N ALA A 165 18.57 20.69 8.42
CA ALA A 165 17.38 21.53 8.21
C ALA A 165 17.30 22.16 6.80
N ARG A 166 18.43 22.65 6.29
CA ARG A 166 18.51 23.30 4.98
C ARG A 166 18.35 22.27 3.86
N GLN A 167 19.00 21.13 4.00
CA GLN A 167 18.90 20.01 3.08
C GLN A 167 17.47 19.45 3.04
N LEU A 168 16.75 19.38 4.17
CA LEU A 168 15.35 18.96 4.18
C LEU A 168 14.44 19.90 3.39
N CYS A 169 14.67 21.22 3.43
CA CYS A 169 13.96 22.16 2.54
C CYS A 169 14.18 21.79 1.06
N TYR A 170 15.43 21.50 0.69
CA TYR A 170 15.76 21.13 -0.69
C TYR A 170 15.16 19.77 -1.07
N ALA A 171 15.15 18.79 -0.17
CA ALA A 171 14.55 17.49 -0.44
C ALA A 171 13.04 17.61 -0.72
N ILE A 172 12.33 18.46 0.02
CA ILE A 172 10.92 18.81 -0.26
C ILE A 172 10.79 19.45 -1.66
N SER A 173 11.73 20.32 -2.04
CA SER A 173 11.80 20.89 -3.40
C SER A 173 11.97 19.84 -4.49
N TYR A 174 12.90 18.90 -4.34
CA TYR A 174 13.09 17.82 -5.31
C TYR A 174 11.92 16.83 -5.34
N ALA A 175 11.27 16.58 -4.21
CA ALA A 175 10.04 15.78 -4.17
C ALA A 175 8.92 16.46 -4.97
N ALA A 176 8.73 17.77 -4.79
CA ALA A 176 7.73 18.55 -5.50
C ALA A 176 7.93 18.53 -7.03
N GLN A 177 9.18 18.64 -7.50
CA GLN A 177 9.52 18.63 -8.93
C GLN A 177 9.34 17.25 -9.59
N GLN A 178 9.35 16.18 -8.80
CA GLN A 178 9.19 14.80 -9.29
C GLN A 178 7.78 14.25 -9.11
N ALA A 179 6.92 14.96 -8.37
CA ALA A 179 5.55 14.52 -8.13
C ALA A 179 4.69 14.76 -9.39
N SER A 180 4.01 13.71 -9.84
CA SER A 180 3.06 13.74 -10.96
C SER A 180 1.61 13.75 -10.42
N GLY A 181 0.59 13.58 -11.25
CA GLY A 181 -0.80 13.45 -10.75
C GLY A 181 -1.82 12.91 -11.75
N SER A 182 -1.37 12.31 -12.86
CA SER A 182 -2.29 11.78 -13.87
C SER A 182 -2.96 10.51 -13.36
N ARG A 183 -4.29 10.48 -13.40
CA ARG A 183 -5.08 9.26 -13.15
C ARG A 183 -5.36 8.45 -14.41
N ALA A 184 -4.68 8.77 -15.52
CA ALA A 184 -4.90 8.07 -16.80
C ALA A 184 -4.55 6.58 -16.73
N TRP A 185 -3.71 6.17 -15.77
CA TRP A 185 -3.40 4.78 -15.48
C TRP A 185 -4.63 3.89 -15.23
N VAL A 186 -5.79 4.47 -14.89
CA VAL A 186 -7.06 3.71 -14.76
C VAL A 186 -7.48 3.03 -16.09
N GLY A 187 -6.95 3.51 -17.21
CA GLY A 187 -7.13 2.91 -18.54
C GLY A 187 -6.13 1.81 -18.90
N ASP A 188 -5.17 1.50 -18.04
CA ASP A 188 -4.24 0.37 -18.24
C ASP A 188 -4.94 -0.95 -17.91
N ASP A 189 -5.22 -1.77 -18.92
CA ASP A 189 -5.88 -3.07 -18.76
C ASP A 189 -5.06 -4.04 -17.89
N ASP A 190 -3.73 -3.98 -17.97
CA ASP A 190 -2.83 -4.86 -17.21
C ASP A 190 -2.54 -4.34 -15.79
N HIS A 191 -2.95 -3.11 -15.46
CA HIS A 191 -2.76 -2.46 -14.17
C HIS A 191 -1.28 -2.41 -13.69
N ILE A 192 -0.33 -2.44 -14.63
CA ILE A 192 1.11 -2.31 -14.34
C ILE A 192 1.45 -0.86 -14.02
N GLU A 193 0.89 0.10 -14.76
CA GLU A 193 1.13 1.53 -14.57
C GLU A 193 0.61 1.99 -13.19
N LYS A 194 -0.42 1.33 -12.66
CA LYS A 194 -0.90 1.57 -11.29
C LYS A 194 0.18 1.30 -10.25
N ALA A 195 0.88 0.16 -10.33
CA ALA A 195 1.99 -0.16 -9.42
C ALA A 195 3.16 0.84 -9.56
N PHE A 196 3.38 1.36 -10.77
CA PHE A 196 4.33 2.44 -10.99
C PHE A 196 3.91 3.74 -10.29
N ASP A 197 2.68 4.22 -10.53
CA ASP A 197 2.20 5.53 -10.04
C ASP A 197 2.04 5.58 -8.51
N TYR A 198 1.52 4.50 -7.90
CA TYR A 198 1.32 4.43 -6.46
C TYR A 198 2.59 4.09 -5.67
N ALA A 199 3.53 3.36 -6.25
CA ALA A 199 4.62 2.74 -5.50
C ALA A 199 6.01 2.92 -6.12
N GLY A 200 6.28 2.31 -7.28
CA GLY A 200 7.63 2.29 -7.87
C GLY A 200 8.21 3.68 -8.11
N MET A 201 7.45 4.56 -8.77
CA MET A 201 7.85 5.95 -9.03
C MET A 201 8.04 6.77 -7.73
N PRO A 202 7.07 6.86 -6.80
CA PRO A 202 7.24 7.67 -5.59
C PRO A 202 8.38 7.16 -4.69
N ALA A 203 8.57 5.84 -4.56
CA ALA A 203 9.68 5.26 -3.82
C ALA A 203 11.03 5.71 -4.42
N ARG A 204 11.19 5.53 -5.73
CA ARG A 204 12.35 6.00 -6.50
C ARG A 204 12.58 7.50 -6.32
N ASN A 205 11.54 8.31 -6.49
CA ASN A 205 11.63 9.77 -6.43
C ASN A 205 12.08 10.27 -5.05
N GLY A 206 11.58 9.66 -3.98
CA GLY A 206 11.95 9.99 -2.61
C GLY A 206 13.43 9.69 -2.32
N VAL A 207 13.90 8.51 -2.73
CA VAL A 207 15.32 8.12 -2.61
C VAL A 207 16.21 9.04 -3.45
N THR A 208 15.83 9.32 -4.69
CA THR A 208 16.55 10.26 -5.57
C THR A 208 16.67 11.64 -4.92
N ALA A 209 15.57 12.21 -4.40
CA ALA A 209 15.58 13.52 -3.76
C ALA A 209 16.57 13.58 -2.57
N ALA A 210 16.54 12.56 -1.71
CA ALA A 210 17.45 12.48 -0.57
C ALA A 210 18.92 12.41 -1.01
N LEU A 211 19.23 11.58 -2.02
CA LEU A 211 20.60 11.35 -2.47
C LEU A 211 21.18 12.53 -3.27
N LEU A 212 20.38 13.21 -4.09
CA LEU A 212 20.82 14.43 -4.80
C LEU A 212 21.23 15.50 -3.79
N VAL A 213 20.38 15.75 -2.79
CA VAL A 213 20.67 16.75 -1.76
C VAL A 213 21.83 16.33 -0.86
N LYS A 214 21.93 15.05 -0.50
CA LYS A 214 23.10 14.51 0.24
C LYS A 214 24.40 14.72 -0.52
N SER A 215 24.35 14.69 -1.86
CA SER A 215 25.51 14.93 -2.74
C SER A 215 25.85 16.43 -2.91
N GLY A 216 25.13 17.33 -2.23
CA GLY A 216 25.41 18.76 -2.23
C GLY A 216 24.52 19.60 -3.16
N PHE A 217 23.49 19.00 -3.77
CA PHE A 217 22.57 19.77 -4.61
C PHE A 217 21.77 20.76 -3.76
N THR A 218 21.72 22.01 -4.21
CA THR A 218 20.85 23.06 -3.64
C THR A 218 19.46 22.99 -4.26
N GLY A 219 18.49 23.73 -3.70
CA GLY A 219 17.13 23.78 -4.23
C GLY A 219 16.34 25.00 -3.75
N ASN A 220 15.05 25.04 -4.10
CA ASN A 220 14.17 26.09 -3.62
C ASN A 220 13.83 25.88 -2.12
N ARG A 221 13.86 26.95 -1.33
CA ARG A 221 13.52 26.97 0.10
C ARG A 221 12.06 27.29 0.39
N ASP A 222 11.29 27.71 -0.62
CA ASP A 222 9.88 28.09 -0.50
C ASP A 222 8.99 27.38 -1.53
N VAL A 223 9.36 26.18 -1.99
CA VAL A 223 8.65 25.45 -3.06
C VAL A 223 7.15 25.24 -2.82
N LEU A 224 6.66 25.30 -1.57
CA LEU A 224 5.24 25.17 -1.26
C LEU A 224 4.55 26.53 -1.36
N GLU A 225 5.01 27.51 -0.57
CA GLU A 225 4.36 28.81 -0.34
C GLU A 225 4.86 29.98 -1.20
N GLY A 226 5.97 29.80 -1.92
CA GLY A 226 6.61 30.83 -2.74
C GLY A 226 5.76 31.30 -3.92
N ASP A 227 6.26 32.28 -4.67
CA ASP A 227 5.50 32.90 -5.76
C ASP A 227 5.10 31.94 -6.87
N GLN A 228 5.96 30.97 -7.17
CA GLN A 228 5.72 29.86 -8.09
C GLN A 228 5.58 28.52 -7.35
N GLY A 229 5.15 28.57 -6.08
CA GLY A 229 5.06 27.40 -5.21
C GLY A 229 3.88 26.48 -5.58
N ILE A 230 4.01 25.19 -5.26
CA ILE A 230 3.03 24.17 -5.66
C ILE A 230 1.64 24.39 -5.06
N ILE A 231 1.52 25.11 -3.94
CA ILE A 231 0.20 25.50 -3.38
C ILE A 231 -0.59 26.33 -4.39
N LYS A 232 0.07 27.25 -5.10
CA LYS A 232 -0.53 28.09 -6.15
C LYS A 232 -0.73 27.28 -7.43
N THR A 233 0.29 26.54 -7.87
CA THR A 233 0.25 25.76 -9.13
C THR A 233 -0.85 24.70 -9.13
N TYR A 234 -1.10 24.05 -7.98
CA TYR A 234 -2.07 22.97 -7.86
C TYR A 234 -3.39 23.41 -7.22
N ALA A 235 -3.70 24.71 -7.15
CA ALA A 235 -4.94 25.24 -6.57
C ALA A 235 -6.22 24.94 -7.40
N PRO A 236 -7.40 24.74 -6.77
CA PRO A 236 -7.62 24.73 -5.33
C PRO A 236 -6.99 23.53 -4.61
N CYS A 237 -6.39 23.81 -3.45
CA CYS A 237 -5.83 22.86 -2.48
C CYS A 237 -6.07 23.40 -1.05
N ASP A 238 -5.87 22.58 -0.03
CA ASP A 238 -6.01 22.97 1.38
C ASP A 238 -4.67 22.85 2.12
N PRO A 239 -3.82 23.90 2.05
CA PRO A 239 -2.46 23.84 2.58
C PRO A 239 -2.40 23.79 4.11
N ALA A 240 -3.48 24.15 4.83
CA ALA A 240 -3.51 24.07 6.29
C ALA A 240 -3.30 22.63 6.79
N LYS A 241 -3.76 21.64 6.00
CA LYS A 241 -3.59 20.22 6.29
C LYS A 241 -2.14 19.74 6.29
N LEU A 242 -1.23 20.47 5.63
CA LEU A 242 0.20 20.13 5.62
C LEU A 242 0.77 20.13 7.05
N VAL A 243 0.32 21.05 7.90
CA VAL A 243 0.91 21.32 9.22
C VAL A 243 -0.04 21.08 10.40
N ALA A 244 -1.28 20.65 10.14
CA ALA A 244 -2.30 20.46 11.17
C ALA A 244 -1.92 19.36 12.19
N GLU A 245 -1.73 19.70 13.46
CA GLU A 245 -1.48 18.71 14.54
C GLU A 245 -0.19 17.89 14.36
N LEU A 246 0.88 18.48 13.77
CA LEU A 246 2.20 17.83 13.68
C LEU A 246 2.69 17.39 15.07
N GLY A 247 3.16 16.14 15.17
CA GLY A 247 3.63 15.54 16.42
C GLY A 247 2.54 15.21 17.45
N GLN A 248 1.27 15.52 17.15
CA GLN A 248 0.13 15.23 18.03
C GLN A 248 -0.76 14.13 17.46
N ARG A 249 -1.11 14.23 16.17
CA ARG A 249 -1.84 13.18 15.44
C ARG A 249 -0.90 12.50 14.46
N PHE A 250 -0.84 11.17 14.52
CA PHE A 250 -0.03 10.32 13.64
C PHE A 250 -0.96 9.56 12.69
N THR A 251 -0.87 9.82 11.39
CA THR A 251 -1.84 9.32 10.40
C THR A 251 -1.75 7.81 10.15
N ILE A 252 -0.64 7.18 10.57
CA ILE A 252 -0.49 5.73 10.49
C ILE A 252 -1.53 4.98 11.32
N THR A 253 -2.10 5.60 12.37
CA THR A 253 -3.13 4.95 13.20
C THR A 253 -4.50 4.87 12.51
N SER A 254 -4.76 5.70 11.50
CA SER A 254 -5.97 5.66 10.68
C SER A 254 -5.81 4.90 9.37
N CYS A 255 -4.62 4.32 9.12
CA CYS A 255 -4.37 3.49 7.95
C CYS A 255 -4.97 2.09 8.15
N LEU A 256 -5.63 1.57 7.11
CA LEU A 256 -6.17 0.22 7.09
C LEU A 256 -5.11 -0.76 6.61
N ILE A 257 -5.21 -2.01 7.04
CA ILE A 257 -4.45 -3.12 6.44
C ILE A 257 -5.46 -4.03 5.75
N LYS A 258 -5.30 -4.24 4.44
CA LYS A 258 -6.21 -5.10 3.69
C LYS A 258 -6.04 -6.54 4.16
N LYS A 259 -7.13 -7.20 4.56
CA LYS A 259 -7.07 -8.62 4.96
C LYS A 259 -6.94 -9.56 3.75
N TYR A 260 -7.43 -9.11 2.60
CA TYR A 260 -7.56 -9.91 1.39
C TYR A 260 -6.78 -9.27 0.22
N PRO A 261 -6.20 -10.06 -0.70
CA PRO A 261 -5.47 -9.60 -1.90
C PRO A 261 -6.45 -9.13 -2.98
N VAL A 262 -7.25 -8.12 -2.66
CA VAL A 262 -8.29 -7.61 -3.55
C VAL A 262 -8.42 -6.10 -3.42
N GLY A 263 -8.92 -5.48 -4.48
CA GLY A 263 -9.26 -4.06 -4.46
C GLY A 263 -10.16 -3.71 -3.27
N SER A 264 -9.77 -2.65 -2.54
CA SER A 264 -10.41 -2.19 -1.30
C SER A 264 -11.95 -2.15 -1.34
N PRO A 265 -12.63 -1.77 -2.44
CA PRO A 265 -14.10 -1.78 -2.50
C PRO A 265 -14.79 -3.15 -2.38
N MET A 266 -14.06 -4.26 -2.49
CA MET A 266 -14.63 -5.62 -2.44
C MET A 266 -14.37 -6.34 -1.12
N MET A 267 -13.59 -5.77 -0.20
CA MET A 267 -13.20 -6.50 1.00
C MET A 267 -14.40 -6.97 1.83
N GLU A 268 -15.42 -6.12 2.00
CA GLU A 268 -16.68 -6.49 2.68
C GLU A 268 -17.46 -7.55 1.91
N THR A 269 -17.45 -7.50 0.57
CA THR A 269 -18.09 -8.54 -0.26
C THR A 269 -17.39 -9.89 -0.10
N VAL A 270 -16.06 -9.91 -0.09
CA VAL A 270 -15.26 -11.11 0.13
C VAL A 270 -15.51 -11.67 1.53
N ASP A 271 -15.48 -10.81 2.56
CA ASP A 271 -15.75 -11.18 3.94
C ASP A 271 -17.16 -11.78 4.10
N ALA A 272 -18.17 -11.14 3.52
CA ALA A 272 -19.55 -11.61 3.51
C ALA A 272 -19.68 -12.97 2.81
N THR A 273 -19.01 -13.16 1.67
CA THR A 273 -19.04 -14.43 0.93
C THR A 273 -18.42 -15.57 1.74
N LEU A 274 -17.27 -15.32 2.39
CA LEU A 274 -16.61 -16.30 3.25
C LEU A 274 -17.46 -16.62 4.50
N ALA A 275 -18.11 -15.61 5.09
CA ALA A 275 -19.00 -15.80 6.22
C ALA A 275 -20.24 -16.65 5.85
N LEU A 276 -20.78 -16.53 4.64
CA LEU A 276 -21.85 -17.41 4.15
C LEU A 276 -21.38 -18.86 4.04
N LEU A 277 -20.19 -19.10 3.48
CA LEU A 277 -19.61 -20.44 3.35
C LEU A 277 -19.31 -21.08 4.72
N ALA A 278 -18.95 -20.28 5.73
CA ALA A 278 -18.75 -20.76 7.09
C ALA A 278 -20.06 -21.19 7.78
N LYS A 279 -21.20 -20.63 7.38
CA LYS A 279 -22.53 -20.94 7.97
C LYS A 279 -23.16 -22.19 7.37
N GLN A 280 -22.97 -22.44 6.07
CA GLN A 280 -23.46 -23.65 5.41
C GLN A 280 -22.70 -23.94 4.13
N THR A 281 -22.66 -25.22 3.75
CA THR A 281 -22.17 -25.64 2.45
C THR A 281 -23.06 -25.09 1.34
N ILE A 282 -22.45 -24.44 0.35
CA ILE A 282 -23.13 -23.89 -0.83
C ILE A 282 -22.64 -24.70 -2.03
N ALA A 283 -23.53 -25.49 -2.64
CA ALA A 283 -23.23 -26.19 -3.89
C ALA A 283 -23.42 -25.23 -5.08
N PRO A 284 -22.37 -24.92 -5.88
CA PRO A 284 -22.44 -23.96 -6.98
C PRO A 284 -23.55 -24.24 -7.99
N GLU A 285 -23.87 -25.52 -8.21
CA GLU A 285 -24.88 -25.99 -9.16
C GLU A 285 -26.31 -25.66 -8.71
N GLN A 286 -26.51 -25.44 -7.40
CA GLN A 286 -27.80 -25.08 -6.79
C GLN A 286 -28.05 -23.57 -6.78
N ILE A 287 -27.04 -22.76 -7.11
CA ILE A 287 -27.17 -21.30 -7.17
C ILE A 287 -27.96 -20.92 -8.43
N ASP A 288 -29.04 -20.18 -8.22
CA ASP A 288 -29.78 -19.49 -9.28
C ASP A 288 -29.09 -18.17 -9.62
N ARG A 289 -28.93 -17.28 -8.62
CA ARG A 289 -28.23 -16.00 -8.76
C ARG A 289 -27.60 -15.53 -7.45
N VAL A 290 -26.62 -14.64 -7.56
CA VAL A 290 -25.99 -13.96 -6.43
C VAL A 290 -26.16 -12.46 -6.62
N ILE A 291 -26.66 -11.75 -5.62
CA ILE A 291 -26.76 -10.29 -5.64
C ILE A 291 -25.72 -9.71 -4.69
N VAL A 292 -24.85 -8.86 -5.21
CA VAL A 292 -23.85 -8.11 -4.47
C VAL A 292 -24.27 -6.64 -4.45
N ARG A 293 -24.46 -6.06 -3.28
CA ARG A 293 -24.69 -4.61 -3.10
C ARG A 293 -23.51 -3.99 -2.35
N ILE A 294 -22.94 -2.94 -2.94
CA ILE A 294 -21.87 -2.10 -2.37
C ILE A 294 -22.13 -0.64 -2.73
N PRO A 295 -21.48 0.36 -2.09
CA PRO A 295 -21.57 1.75 -2.50
C PRO A 295 -21.29 1.95 -4.00
N SER A 296 -22.04 2.84 -4.65
CA SER A 296 -21.97 3.07 -6.10
C SER A 296 -20.57 3.43 -6.60
N SER A 297 -19.78 4.16 -5.81
CA SER A 297 -18.37 4.47 -6.13
C SER A 297 -17.49 3.21 -6.17
N GLY A 298 -17.68 2.32 -5.20
CA GLY A 298 -17.04 1.01 -5.17
C GLY A 298 -17.44 0.17 -6.38
N ALA A 299 -18.73 0.12 -6.71
CA ALA A 299 -19.24 -0.63 -7.86
C ALA A 299 -18.60 -0.17 -9.18
N ARG A 300 -18.48 1.14 -9.43
CA ARG A 300 -17.77 1.67 -10.62
C ARG A 300 -16.31 1.23 -10.70
N THR A 301 -15.68 0.98 -9.55
CA THR A 301 -14.28 0.58 -9.47
C THR A 301 -14.09 -0.90 -9.82
N VAL A 302 -15.01 -1.77 -9.42
CA VAL A 302 -14.77 -3.24 -9.44
C VAL A 302 -15.70 -4.04 -10.34
N ASN A 303 -16.64 -3.36 -11.01
CA ASN A 303 -17.58 -4.01 -11.92
C ASN A 303 -16.87 -4.57 -13.15
N ASN A 304 -16.89 -5.89 -13.30
CA ASN A 304 -16.45 -6.64 -14.47
C ASN A 304 -15.08 -6.21 -15.04
N ARG A 305 -14.13 -5.86 -14.17
CA ARG A 305 -12.75 -5.49 -14.56
C ARG A 305 -12.00 -6.67 -15.20
N HIS A 306 -11.03 -6.37 -16.05
CA HIS A 306 -10.21 -7.41 -16.71
C HIS A 306 -9.15 -8.03 -15.78
N MET A 307 -8.97 -7.46 -14.59
CA MET A 307 -8.04 -7.90 -13.56
C MET A 307 -8.78 -8.77 -12.50
N PRO A 308 -8.32 -10.00 -12.22
CA PRO A 308 -8.96 -10.91 -11.26
C PRO A 308 -9.24 -10.31 -9.86
N ASP A 309 -8.23 -9.73 -9.21
CA ASP A 309 -8.27 -9.13 -7.86
C ASP A 309 -9.00 -7.77 -7.79
N VAL A 310 -9.47 -7.23 -8.92
CA VAL A 310 -10.33 -6.03 -9.01
C VAL A 310 -11.69 -6.34 -9.64
N ASN A 311 -12.04 -7.61 -9.85
CA ASN A 311 -13.33 -8.03 -10.42
C ASN A 311 -14.20 -8.74 -9.38
N VAL A 312 -15.26 -8.06 -8.93
CA VAL A 312 -16.10 -8.60 -7.84
C VAL A 312 -16.87 -9.85 -8.25
N GLN A 313 -17.35 -9.91 -9.49
CA GLN A 313 -18.08 -11.07 -9.98
C GLN A 313 -17.17 -12.30 -10.05
N PHE A 314 -15.95 -12.13 -10.57
CA PHE A 314 -14.96 -13.18 -10.62
C PHE A 314 -14.59 -13.64 -9.21
N MET A 315 -14.38 -12.71 -8.27
CA MET A 315 -13.96 -13.08 -6.93
C MET A 315 -15.03 -13.83 -6.15
N VAL A 316 -16.27 -13.34 -6.18
CA VAL A 316 -17.40 -14.03 -5.56
C VAL A 316 -17.62 -15.41 -6.19
N ALA A 317 -17.60 -15.50 -7.53
CA ALA A 317 -17.75 -16.78 -8.22
C ALA A 317 -16.62 -17.76 -7.87
N SER A 318 -15.38 -17.31 -7.86
CA SER A 318 -14.23 -18.17 -7.55
C SER A 318 -14.27 -18.68 -6.12
N ILE A 319 -14.60 -17.83 -5.15
CA ILE A 319 -14.73 -18.21 -3.73
C ILE A 319 -15.87 -19.22 -3.55
N LEU A 320 -17.05 -18.97 -4.15
CA LEU A 320 -18.19 -19.90 -4.06
C LEU A 320 -17.89 -21.24 -4.75
N GLN A 321 -17.19 -21.22 -5.88
CA GLN A 321 -16.79 -22.44 -6.60
C GLN A 321 -15.75 -23.25 -5.82
N GLY A 322 -14.78 -22.59 -5.17
CA GLY A 322 -13.67 -23.22 -4.47
C GLY A 322 -13.88 -23.46 -2.97
N GLY A 323 -14.93 -22.87 -2.39
CA GLY A 323 -15.22 -22.92 -0.96
C GLY A 323 -14.23 -22.15 -0.06
N LYS A 324 -13.28 -21.41 -0.65
CA LYS A 324 -12.25 -20.63 0.06
C LYS A 324 -11.66 -19.55 -0.83
N LEU A 325 -10.99 -18.58 -0.22
CA LEU A 325 -10.09 -17.65 -0.88
C LEU A 325 -8.65 -18.15 -0.76
N THR A 326 -7.87 -18.07 -1.84
CA THR A 326 -6.41 -18.26 -1.82
C THR A 326 -5.72 -17.12 -2.56
N PHE A 327 -4.42 -16.93 -2.31
CA PHE A 327 -3.63 -15.87 -2.95
C PHE A 327 -3.58 -16.11 -4.46
N ASP A 328 -3.16 -17.32 -4.88
CA ASP A 328 -3.10 -17.69 -6.30
C ASP A 328 -4.43 -17.45 -7.02
N MET A 329 -5.56 -17.84 -6.41
CA MET A 329 -6.90 -17.65 -6.99
C MET A 329 -7.20 -16.17 -7.28
N ALA A 330 -6.77 -15.26 -6.41
CA ALA A 330 -7.03 -13.83 -6.57
C ALA A 330 -6.25 -13.22 -7.75
N HIS A 331 -5.17 -13.86 -8.21
CA HIS A 331 -4.32 -13.38 -9.31
C HIS A 331 -4.28 -14.34 -10.52
N ASP A 332 -5.18 -15.33 -10.57
CA ASP A 332 -5.18 -16.39 -11.60
C ASP A 332 -5.99 -15.99 -12.84
N TYR A 333 -5.28 -15.50 -13.87
CA TYR A 333 -5.85 -15.13 -15.17
C TYR A 333 -6.33 -16.33 -16.00
N GLU A 334 -5.84 -17.56 -15.73
CA GLU A 334 -6.33 -18.76 -16.41
C GLU A 334 -7.67 -19.20 -15.80
N ARG A 335 -7.78 -19.17 -14.48
CA ARG A 335 -9.08 -19.33 -13.79
C ARG A 335 -10.09 -18.28 -14.19
N PHE A 336 -9.64 -17.05 -14.47
CA PHE A 336 -10.50 -15.97 -14.99
C PHE A 336 -11.19 -16.34 -16.31
N ARG A 337 -10.65 -17.33 -17.04
CA ARG A 337 -11.18 -17.86 -18.30
C ARG A 337 -11.81 -19.26 -18.15
N ASP A 338 -11.82 -19.87 -16.95
CA ASP A 338 -12.40 -21.20 -16.72
C ASP A 338 -13.93 -21.16 -16.96
N PRO A 339 -14.48 -22.00 -17.87
CA PRO A 339 -15.90 -22.02 -18.18
C PRO A 339 -16.82 -22.20 -16.96
N ARG A 340 -16.37 -22.93 -15.93
CA ARG A 340 -17.15 -23.13 -14.70
C ARG A 340 -17.23 -21.85 -13.88
N VAL A 341 -16.12 -21.12 -13.78
CA VAL A 341 -16.08 -19.83 -13.09
C VAL A 341 -16.87 -18.79 -13.87
N LEU A 342 -16.76 -18.76 -15.21
CA LEU A 342 -17.54 -17.88 -16.06
C LEU A 342 -19.05 -18.11 -15.91
N ALA A 343 -19.51 -19.36 -15.92
CA ALA A 343 -20.92 -19.70 -15.74
C ALA A 343 -21.47 -19.25 -14.37
N LEU A 344 -20.66 -19.29 -13.31
CA LEU A 344 -21.07 -18.76 -12.00
C LEU A 344 -20.94 -17.24 -11.93
N LYS A 345 -19.92 -16.65 -12.56
CA LYS A 345 -19.71 -15.20 -12.67
C LYS A 345 -20.91 -14.52 -13.34
N GLU A 346 -21.48 -15.11 -14.38
CA GLU A 346 -22.70 -14.63 -15.05
C GLU A 346 -23.92 -14.55 -14.13
N LYS A 347 -23.94 -15.35 -13.06
CA LYS A 347 -25.00 -15.33 -12.04
C LYS A 347 -24.78 -14.24 -10.98
N VAL A 348 -23.60 -13.61 -10.92
CA VAL A 348 -23.28 -12.57 -9.94
C VAL A 348 -23.69 -11.19 -10.46
N GLN A 349 -24.76 -10.64 -9.89
CA GLN A 349 -25.27 -9.32 -10.19
C GLN A 349 -24.70 -8.31 -9.18
N LEU A 350 -23.86 -7.39 -9.67
CA LEU A 350 -23.38 -6.27 -8.87
C LEU A 350 -24.35 -5.09 -8.98
N VAL A 351 -24.74 -4.56 -7.83
CA VAL A 351 -25.63 -3.40 -7.69
C VAL A 351 -24.89 -2.32 -6.89
N GLY A 352 -24.70 -1.16 -7.52
CA GLY A 352 -24.27 0.06 -6.82
C GLY A 352 -25.43 0.65 -6.02
N ASP A 353 -25.26 0.77 -4.71
CA ASP A 353 -26.30 1.24 -3.79
C ASP A 353 -26.01 2.67 -3.31
N GLU A 354 -26.80 3.62 -3.81
CA GLU A 354 -26.72 5.03 -3.43
C GLU A 354 -27.11 5.30 -1.97
N THR A 355 -27.88 4.40 -1.35
CA THR A 355 -28.22 4.50 0.07
C THR A 355 -27.01 4.15 0.93
N MET A 356 -26.26 3.11 0.53
CA MET A 356 -24.98 2.78 1.17
C MET A 356 -23.98 3.92 0.99
N GLU A 357 -23.87 4.50 -0.21
CA GLU A 357 -23.01 5.66 -0.49
C GLU A 357 -23.34 6.85 0.42
N ARG A 358 -24.64 7.15 0.62
CA ARG A 358 -25.10 8.27 1.46
C ARG A 358 -24.99 8.02 2.97
N SER A 359 -24.88 6.77 3.40
CA SER A 359 -24.90 6.42 4.84
C SER A 359 -23.62 6.80 5.60
N GLY A 360 -22.64 7.38 4.92
CA GLY A 360 -21.45 7.97 5.53
C GLY A 360 -20.17 7.19 5.22
N PRO A 361 -19.10 7.38 6.01
CA PRO A 361 -17.75 6.89 5.68
C PRO A 361 -17.56 5.38 5.88
N ARG A 362 -18.59 4.67 6.36
CA ARG A 362 -18.51 3.24 6.71
C ARG A 362 -18.45 2.41 5.43
N PHE A 363 -17.54 1.45 5.39
CA PHE A 363 -17.45 0.53 4.26
C PHE A 363 -18.43 -0.63 4.47
N GLN A 364 -19.09 -1.06 3.39
CA GLN A 364 -20.16 -2.06 3.49
C GLN A 364 -20.26 -2.91 2.24
N GLY A 365 -20.66 -4.16 2.43
CA GLY A 365 -20.95 -5.10 1.37
C GLY A 365 -22.00 -6.10 1.79
N LEU A 366 -23.03 -6.23 0.97
CA LEU A 366 -24.14 -7.16 1.17
C LEU A 366 -24.10 -8.22 0.06
N VAL A 367 -24.09 -9.49 0.46
CA VAL A 367 -24.15 -10.64 -0.45
C VAL A 367 -25.40 -11.44 -0.18
N GLU A 368 -26.18 -11.69 -1.23
CA GLU A 368 -27.36 -12.55 -1.22
C GLU A 368 -27.15 -13.71 -2.20
N VAL A 369 -27.20 -14.95 -1.71
CA VAL A 369 -27.15 -16.16 -2.55
C VAL A 369 -28.55 -16.74 -2.63
N ILE A 370 -29.13 -16.72 -3.82
CA ILE A 370 -30.47 -17.23 -4.11
C ILE A 370 -30.32 -18.60 -4.78
N PHE A 371 -30.96 -19.60 -4.20
CA PHE A 371 -30.92 -20.99 -4.65
C PHE A 371 -32.09 -21.27 -5.60
N LYS A 372 -31.94 -22.32 -6.42
CA LYS A 372 -32.96 -22.77 -7.39
C LYS A 372 -34.28 -23.22 -6.74
N ASP A 373 -34.25 -23.60 -5.46
CA ASP A 373 -35.43 -23.94 -4.66
C ASP A 373 -36.14 -22.71 -4.05
N GLY A 374 -35.61 -21.49 -4.32
CA GLY A 374 -36.12 -20.23 -3.80
C GLY A 374 -35.56 -19.83 -2.42
N LYS A 375 -34.79 -20.71 -1.75
CA LYS A 375 -34.10 -20.33 -0.50
C LYS A 375 -33.12 -19.19 -0.78
N THR A 376 -32.97 -18.29 0.19
CA THR A 376 -32.00 -17.20 0.13
C THR A 376 -31.13 -17.20 1.38
N LEU A 377 -29.82 -17.09 1.18
CA LEU A 377 -28.87 -16.71 2.21
C LEU A 377 -28.47 -15.26 2.04
N ARG A 378 -28.21 -14.58 3.17
CA ARG A 378 -27.84 -13.18 3.18
C ARG A 378 -26.77 -12.92 4.23
N GLU A 379 -25.74 -12.16 3.86
CA GLU A 379 -24.75 -11.61 4.79
C GLU A 379 -24.46 -10.15 4.47
N HIS A 380 -24.53 -9.28 5.49
CA HIS A 380 -24.16 -7.87 5.39
C HIS A 380 -22.98 -7.59 6.30
N VAL A 381 -21.85 -7.21 5.73
CA VAL A 381 -20.65 -6.82 6.48
C VAL A 381 -20.51 -5.30 6.40
N ILE A 382 -20.31 -4.68 7.57
CA ILE A 382 -19.94 -3.28 7.72
C ILE A 382 -18.57 -3.26 8.42
N ASP A 383 -17.62 -2.54 7.82
CA ASP A 383 -16.22 -2.48 8.22
C ASP A 383 -15.60 -3.86 8.47
N CYS A 384 -15.25 -4.54 7.37
CA CYS A 384 -14.61 -5.86 7.46
C CYS A 384 -13.29 -5.78 8.26
N ARG A 385 -12.85 -6.94 8.73
CA ARG A 385 -11.60 -7.06 9.48
C ARG A 385 -10.43 -6.49 8.67
N GLY A 386 -9.68 -5.54 9.25
CA GLY A 386 -8.61 -4.79 8.59
C GLY A 386 -8.90 -3.30 8.39
N ARG A 387 -10.18 -2.91 8.38
CA ARG A 387 -10.62 -1.50 8.37
C ARG A 387 -10.19 -0.77 9.66
N PRO A 388 -10.06 0.57 9.66
CA PRO A 388 -9.70 1.32 10.85
C PRO A 388 -10.67 1.11 12.01
N GLU A 389 -11.97 0.95 11.72
CA GLU A 389 -13.05 0.69 12.68
C GLU A 389 -13.08 -0.76 13.19
N ASN A 390 -12.41 -1.68 12.50
CA ASN A 390 -12.29 -3.10 12.86
C ASN A 390 -10.88 -3.63 12.53
N PRO A 391 -9.84 -3.11 13.20
CA PRO A 391 -8.47 -3.37 12.80
C PRO A 391 -8.06 -4.81 13.08
N MET A 392 -7.15 -5.34 12.26
CA MET A 392 -6.45 -6.58 12.60
C MET A 392 -5.58 -6.39 13.85
N SER A 393 -5.51 -7.42 14.69
CA SER A 393 -4.55 -7.49 15.79
C SER A 393 -3.14 -7.70 15.24
N PRO A 394 -2.08 -7.41 16.01
CA PRO A 394 -0.71 -7.72 15.61
C PRO A 394 -0.53 -9.17 15.17
N GLU A 395 -1.13 -10.13 15.89
CA GLU A 395 -1.05 -11.55 15.59
C GLU A 395 -1.75 -11.93 14.28
N GLU A 396 -2.85 -11.24 13.94
CA GLU A 396 -3.50 -11.43 12.63
C GLU A 396 -2.66 -10.86 11.48
N VAL A 397 -2.00 -9.72 11.70
CA VAL A 397 -1.05 -9.17 10.71
C VAL A 397 0.13 -10.12 10.51
N GLU A 398 0.65 -10.72 11.58
CA GLU A 398 1.71 -11.73 11.50
C GLU A 398 1.26 -12.99 10.73
N LYS A 399 0.01 -13.44 10.96
CA LYS A 399 -0.57 -14.56 10.18
C LYS A 399 -0.73 -14.21 8.70
N LYS A 400 -1.20 -13.00 8.38
CA LYS A 400 -1.26 -12.50 6.99
C LYS A 400 0.15 -12.47 6.39
N ALA A 401 1.13 -11.95 7.11
CA ALA A 401 2.51 -11.87 6.64
C ALA A 401 3.09 -13.26 6.38
N ALA A 402 2.88 -14.24 7.27
CA ALA A 402 3.30 -15.62 7.03
C ALA A 402 2.66 -16.18 5.75
N TRP A 403 1.35 -15.97 5.57
CA TRP A 403 0.63 -16.43 4.38
C TRP A 403 1.20 -15.87 3.06
N LEU A 404 1.70 -14.64 3.05
CA LEU A 404 2.30 -13.99 1.89
C LEU A 404 3.80 -14.32 1.71
N LEU A 405 4.55 -14.43 2.81
CA LEU A 405 6.00 -14.64 2.80
C LEU A 405 6.38 -16.11 2.55
N GLU A 406 5.70 -17.06 3.20
CA GLU A 406 6.07 -18.49 3.18
C GLU A 406 6.14 -19.11 1.78
N PRO A 407 5.22 -18.84 0.85
CA PRO A 407 5.30 -19.39 -0.51
C PRO A 407 6.55 -18.95 -1.29
N VAL A 408 7.15 -17.81 -0.93
CA VAL A 408 8.29 -17.21 -1.64
C VAL A 408 9.61 -17.48 -0.92
N LEU A 409 9.67 -17.24 0.40
CA LEU A 409 10.91 -17.32 1.19
C LEU A 409 11.08 -18.65 1.93
N GLY A 410 10.00 -19.43 2.04
CA GLY A 410 9.94 -20.60 2.90
C GLY A 410 9.78 -20.24 4.39
N LYS A 411 9.21 -21.18 5.15
CA LYS A 411 8.80 -20.97 6.55
C LYS A 411 9.87 -20.36 7.46
N ARG A 412 11.11 -20.86 7.38
CA ARG A 412 12.20 -20.41 8.24
C ARG A 412 12.48 -18.91 8.08
N ASN A 413 12.61 -18.43 6.85
CA ASN A 413 12.91 -17.03 6.60
C ASN A 413 11.69 -16.15 6.94
N SER A 414 10.48 -16.60 6.62
CA SER A 414 9.24 -15.90 7.00
C SER A 414 9.12 -15.70 8.52
N ASP A 415 9.34 -16.76 9.31
CA ASP A 415 9.32 -16.67 10.77
C ASP A 415 10.38 -15.66 11.29
N GLN A 416 11.56 -15.64 10.68
CA GLN A 416 12.65 -14.73 11.06
C GLN A 416 12.36 -13.28 10.68
N VAL A 417 11.70 -13.02 9.55
CA VAL A 417 11.25 -11.67 9.17
C VAL A 417 10.21 -11.18 10.18
N ILE A 418 9.19 -12.00 10.47
CA ILE A 418 8.14 -11.67 11.44
C ILE A 418 8.73 -11.35 12.81
N GLU A 419 9.61 -12.22 13.32
CA GLU A 419 10.27 -11.99 14.61
C GLU A 419 11.15 -10.73 14.59
N SER A 420 11.89 -10.49 13.51
CA SER A 420 12.73 -9.30 13.39
C SER A 420 11.91 -8.02 13.40
N VAL A 421 10.75 -7.97 12.74
CA VAL A 421 9.86 -6.81 12.79
C VAL A 421 9.16 -6.69 14.15
N ARG A 422 8.79 -7.81 14.78
CA ARG A 422 8.24 -7.84 16.15
C ARG A 422 9.22 -7.24 17.16
N ARG A 423 10.53 -7.35 16.95
CA ARG A 423 11.57 -6.76 17.81
C ARG A 423 12.38 -5.67 17.11
N ILE A 424 11.81 -4.98 16.12
CA ILE A 424 12.54 -4.10 15.20
C ILE A 424 13.42 -3.06 15.91
N GLU A 425 12.99 -2.57 17.07
CA GLU A 425 13.74 -1.61 17.88
C GLU A 425 15.11 -2.15 18.36
N SER A 426 15.23 -3.48 18.49
CA SER A 426 16.46 -4.19 18.86
C SER A 426 17.30 -4.66 17.66
N VAL A 427 16.81 -4.49 16.43
CA VAL A 427 17.56 -4.87 15.23
C VAL A 427 18.67 -3.84 14.99
N ALA A 428 19.92 -4.28 15.05
CA ALA A 428 21.07 -3.39 14.93
C ALA A 428 21.26 -2.82 13.52
N SER A 429 20.85 -3.56 12.48
CA SER A 429 21.03 -3.16 11.09
C SER A 429 19.85 -3.57 10.20
N ALA A 430 19.38 -2.65 9.36
CA ALA A 430 18.43 -2.93 8.29
C ALA A 430 18.98 -3.93 7.24
N ARG A 431 20.30 -4.12 7.16
CA ARG A 431 20.93 -5.15 6.32
C ARG A 431 20.62 -6.56 6.80
N ASP A 432 20.47 -6.75 8.11
CA ASP A 432 20.14 -8.06 8.67
C ASP A 432 18.69 -8.44 8.34
N LEU A 433 17.79 -7.46 8.30
CA LEU A 433 16.40 -7.67 7.88
C LEU A 433 16.31 -7.99 6.39
N THR A 434 16.94 -7.20 5.52
CA THR A 434 16.88 -7.37 4.05
C THR A 434 17.45 -8.71 3.58
N ARG A 435 18.51 -9.22 4.22
CA ARG A 435 19.09 -10.55 3.94
C ARG A 435 18.13 -11.71 4.15
N LEU A 436 17.11 -11.56 5.01
CA LEU A 436 16.10 -12.61 5.23
C LEU A 436 15.12 -12.72 4.07
N MET A 437 15.07 -11.71 3.20
CA MET A 437 14.09 -11.56 2.14
C MET A 437 14.71 -11.72 0.74
N THR A 438 15.88 -12.35 0.65
CA THR A 438 16.53 -12.73 -0.60
C THR A 438 16.25 -14.19 -0.94
N LEU A 439 16.16 -14.50 -2.24
CA LEU A 439 16.18 -15.88 -2.72
C LEU A 439 17.63 -16.40 -2.82
N ALA A 440 17.77 -17.72 -2.68
CA ALA A 440 19.06 -18.42 -2.78
C ALA A 440 19.62 -18.40 -4.21
#